data_AF-A0A1H7FVE4-F1
#
_entry.id   AF-A0A1H7FVE4-F1
#
_cell.length_a   1.000
_cell.length_b   1.000
_cell.length_c   1.000
_cell.angle_alpha   90.00
_cell.angle_beta   90.00
_cell.angle_gamma   90.00
#
_symmetry.space_group_name_H-M   'P 1'
#
loop_
_entity.id
_entity.type
_entity.pdbx_description
1 polymer ?
#
loop_
_entity_poly.entity_id
_entity_poly.type
_entity_poly.pdbx_seq_one_letter_code
_entity_poly.pdbx_strand_id
1 'polypeptide(L)'
;MTVQEHFDRTLPLARAGVDRAAERRLDEPWLAAAWSHPSTRVLAVAEGKAFVADTEAGTELVLLSAFDAPAEGERIFLGCDEDATAYFAVLCAQLPGRLDGPERPAGLREVGGLLGARDAGLLVHATALENWHSANRFCPGCGHETAVAAAGHVRRCTSCAREHYPRTDGAVIMLVTDEQDRALLGRQALWPEGRYSTLAGFVEPGESLEQAVAREVSEETGVRVDLDSVRYVASQPWPFPASLMLGFTARIDSRPGAADIRVDGEELDEARWFSREDLAAGMAAGTTLPPSGISIARRLIELWYGQPLPEVSW
;
A
#
# COMPACT_ATOMS: atom_id res chain seq x y z
N MET A 1 8.18 -23.97 -5.45
CA MET A 1 8.53 -22.54 -5.51
C MET A 1 9.63 -22.32 -4.50
N THR A 2 10.81 -21.92 -4.92
CA THR A 2 11.91 -21.62 -3.99
C THR A 2 11.57 -20.36 -3.20
N VAL A 3 12.20 -20.23 -2.04
CA VAL A 3 12.33 -19.01 -1.26
C VAL A 3 12.60 -17.86 -2.22
N GLN A 4 13.69 -17.90 -2.99
CA GLN A 4 14.06 -16.86 -3.94
C GLN A 4 12.99 -16.54 -5.01
N GLU A 5 12.29 -17.54 -5.56
CA GLU A 5 11.21 -17.33 -6.54
C GLU A 5 9.98 -16.67 -5.93
N HIS A 6 9.62 -17.01 -4.68
CA HIS A 6 8.66 -16.24 -3.91
C HIS A 6 9.21 -14.84 -3.64
N PHE A 7 10.55 -14.71 -3.54
CA PHE A 7 11.24 -13.45 -3.31
C PHE A 7 11.29 -12.48 -4.50
N ASP A 8 11.32 -13.00 -5.72
CA ASP A 8 11.41 -12.17 -6.92
C ASP A 8 10.03 -11.64 -7.34
N ARG A 9 8.95 -12.08 -6.68
CA ARG A 9 7.59 -11.58 -6.94
C ARG A 9 7.43 -10.16 -6.40
N THR A 10 6.93 -9.29 -7.25
CA THR A 10 6.48 -7.95 -6.89
C THR A 10 5.46 -8.01 -5.75
N LEU A 11 5.64 -7.15 -4.75
CA LEU A 11 4.73 -7.04 -3.61
C LEU A 11 3.28 -6.86 -4.06
N PRO A 12 2.28 -7.44 -3.35
CA PRO A 12 0.91 -7.51 -3.83
C PRO A 12 0.33 -6.19 -4.36
N LEU A 13 0.56 -5.08 -3.65
CA LEU A 13 0.05 -3.76 -4.03
C LEU A 13 1.01 -2.92 -4.89
N ALA A 14 2.21 -3.43 -5.15
CA ALA A 14 3.16 -2.80 -6.07
C ALA A 14 3.04 -3.35 -7.51
N ARG A 15 2.18 -4.37 -7.72
CA ARG A 15 1.90 -4.93 -9.04
C ARG A 15 1.13 -3.93 -9.91
N ALA A 16 1.46 -3.89 -11.19
CA ALA A 16 0.77 -3.10 -12.20
C ALA A 16 0.72 -3.88 -13.52
N GLY A 17 -0.30 -3.64 -14.32
CA GLY A 17 -0.47 -4.24 -15.65
C GLY A 17 -0.94 -3.25 -16.72
N VAL A 18 -0.84 -1.95 -16.44
CA VAL A 18 -1.21 -0.86 -17.37
C VAL A 18 -0.13 0.21 -17.36
N ASP A 19 0.16 0.78 -18.54
CA ASP A 19 0.91 2.03 -18.64
C ASP A 19 0.03 3.17 -18.15
N ARG A 20 0.55 4.04 -17.29
CA ARG A 20 -0.19 5.20 -16.78
C ARG A 20 -0.49 6.25 -17.85
N ALA A 21 0.18 6.20 -19.02
CA ALA A 21 -0.03 7.04 -20.20
C ALA A 21 -0.20 8.53 -19.83
N ALA A 22 0.75 9.06 -19.05
CA ALA A 22 0.63 10.37 -18.43
C ALA A 22 0.53 11.51 -19.45
N GLU A 23 1.12 11.33 -20.63
CA GLU A 23 1.07 12.24 -21.77
C GLU A 23 -0.36 12.46 -22.31
N ARG A 24 -1.30 11.52 -22.04
CA ARG A 24 -2.70 11.62 -22.46
C ARG A 24 -3.58 12.45 -21.52
N ARG A 25 -3.11 12.76 -20.31
CA ARG A 25 -3.94 13.37 -19.24
C ARG A 25 -4.42 14.78 -19.55
N LEU A 26 -3.77 15.47 -20.47
CA LEU A 26 -4.13 16.82 -20.94
C LEU A 26 -4.74 16.83 -22.35
N ASP A 27 -4.82 15.67 -23.01
CA ASP A 27 -5.37 15.53 -24.36
C ASP A 27 -6.89 15.30 -24.28
N GLU A 28 -7.64 16.39 -24.11
CA GLU A 28 -9.10 16.34 -23.98
C GLU A 28 -9.81 15.63 -25.16
N PRO A 29 -9.44 15.87 -26.44
CA PRO A 29 -10.00 15.12 -27.56
C PRO A 29 -9.75 13.62 -27.46
N TRP A 30 -8.54 13.21 -27.10
CA TRP A 30 -8.23 11.79 -26.93
C TRP A 30 -9.00 11.18 -25.76
N LEU A 31 -9.07 11.86 -24.61
CA LEU A 31 -9.81 11.39 -23.43
C LEU A 31 -11.31 11.23 -23.73
N ALA A 32 -11.89 12.14 -24.50
CA ALA A 32 -13.28 12.03 -24.95
C ALA A 32 -13.47 10.83 -25.88
N ALA A 33 -12.59 10.65 -26.87
CA ALA A 33 -12.64 9.51 -27.79
C ALA A 33 -12.44 8.17 -27.06
N ALA A 34 -11.48 8.10 -26.12
CA ALA A 34 -11.22 6.93 -25.31
C ALA A 34 -12.43 6.58 -24.43
N TRP A 35 -13.04 7.57 -23.76
CA TRP A 35 -14.24 7.31 -22.96
C TRP A 35 -15.41 6.75 -23.78
N SER A 36 -15.58 7.18 -25.03
CA SER A 36 -16.64 6.67 -25.91
C SER A 36 -16.29 5.37 -26.62
N HIS A 37 -15.10 4.81 -26.43
CA HIS A 37 -14.65 3.61 -27.14
C HIS A 37 -15.22 2.32 -26.49
N PRO A 38 -15.75 1.35 -27.26
CA PRO A 38 -16.37 0.13 -26.71
C PRO A 38 -15.41 -0.82 -25.99
N SER A 39 -14.10 -0.73 -26.27
CA SER A 39 -13.11 -1.50 -25.51
C SER A 39 -12.80 -0.91 -24.13
N THR A 40 -13.15 0.36 -23.88
CA THR A 40 -12.84 1.02 -22.60
C THR A 40 -13.47 0.30 -21.43
N ARG A 41 -12.72 0.25 -20.33
CA ARG A 41 -13.11 -0.40 -19.09
C ARG A 41 -13.12 0.60 -17.95
N VAL A 42 -14.17 0.57 -17.15
CA VAL A 42 -14.42 1.54 -16.09
C VAL A 42 -14.55 0.83 -14.74
N LEU A 43 -13.75 1.26 -13.78
CA LEU A 43 -13.78 0.81 -12.41
C LEU A 43 -14.62 1.80 -11.57
N ALA A 44 -15.73 1.34 -11.01
CA ALA A 44 -16.46 2.12 -10.01
C ALA A 44 -15.78 1.96 -8.64
N VAL A 45 -15.44 3.06 -7.99
CA VAL A 45 -14.83 3.06 -6.65
C VAL A 45 -15.63 3.97 -5.73
N ALA A 46 -15.93 3.47 -4.53
CA ALA A 46 -16.46 4.28 -3.44
C ALA A 46 -15.91 3.77 -2.10
N GLU A 47 -15.45 4.68 -1.25
CA GLU A 47 -14.91 4.40 0.08
C GLU A 47 -13.79 3.34 0.08
N GLY A 48 -12.89 3.42 -0.92
CA GLY A 48 -11.77 2.49 -1.09
C GLY A 48 -12.18 1.07 -1.49
N LYS A 49 -13.43 0.86 -1.91
CA LYS A 49 -13.97 -0.42 -2.36
C LYS A 49 -14.36 -0.37 -3.82
N ALA A 50 -14.26 -1.52 -4.49
CA ALA A 50 -14.82 -1.78 -5.80
C ALA A 50 -15.57 -3.11 -5.79
N PHE A 51 -16.37 -3.38 -6.82
CA PHE A 51 -16.93 -4.72 -7.01
C PHE A 51 -15.86 -5.69 -7.50
N VAL A 52 -15.88 -6.89 -6.91
CA VAL A 52 -15.09 -8.04 -7.34
C VAL A 52 -16.00 -9.24 -7.60
N ALA A 53 -15.54 -10.13 -8.47
CA ALA A 53 -16.14 -11.44 -8.69
C ALA A 53 -15.12 -12.53 -8.39
N ASP A 54 -15.57 -13.57 -7.69
CA ASP A 54 -14.78 -14.78 -7.45
C ASP A 54 -15.17 -15.80 -8.54
N THR A 55 -14.24 -16.06 -9.46
CA THR A 55 -14.43 -16.98 -10.60
C THR A 55 -13.62 -18.26 -10.41
N GLU A 56 -13.81 -19.25 -11.30
CA GLU A 56 -12.94 -20.45 -11.32
C GLU A 56 -11.46 -20.10 -11.58
N ALA A 57 -11.17 -18.96 -12.23
CA ALA A 57 -9.81 -18.49 -12.51
C ALA A 57 -9.20 -17.65 -11.37
N GLY A 58 -9.99 -17.30 -10.34
CA GLY A 58 -9.58 -16.46 -9.22
C GLY A 58 -10.46 -15.22 -9.04
N THR A 59 -10.05 -14.35 -8.13
CA THR A 59 -10.73 -13.06 -7.86
C THR A 59 -10.32 -12.01 -8.89
N GLU A 60 -11.30 -11.34 -9.50
CA GLU A 60 -11.09 -10.26 -10.47
C GLU A 60 -11.94 -9.02 -10.16
N LEU A 61 -11.49 -7.86 -10.63
CA LEU A 61 -12.29 -6.63 -10.58
C LEU A 61 -13.44 -6.72 -11.58
N VAL A 62 -14.60 -6.25 -11.15
CA VAL A 62 -15.71 -6.00 -12.07
C VAL A 62 -15.48 -4.68 -12.77
N LEU A 63 -15.21 -4.76 -14.07
CA LEU A 63 -14.98 -3.60 -14.93
C LEU A 63 -16.17 -3.40 -15.86
N LEU A 64 -16.77 -2.22 -15.78
CA LEU A 64 -17.93 -1.82 -16.58
C LEU A 64 -17.48 -1.36 -17.97
N SER A 65 -18.37 -1.43 -18.95
CA SER A 65 -18.19 -0.63 -20.16
C SER A 65 -18.35 0.85 -19.82
N ALA A 66 -17.82 1.74 -20.66
CA ALA A 66 -18.05 3.18 -20.46
C ALA A 66 -19.53 3.59 -20.62
N PHE A 67 -20.34 2.77 -21.28
CA PHE A 67 -21.78 3.00 -21.44
C PHE A 67 -22.59 2.59 -20.20
N ASP A 68 -22.06 1.66 -19.40
CA ASP A 68 -22.66 1.18 -18.15
C ASP A 68 -22.04 1.83 -16.91
N ALA A 69 -21.06 2.71 -17.10
CA ALA A 69 -20.39 3.42 -16.02
C ALA A 69 -21.37 4.31 -15.24
N PRO A 70 -21.15 4.52 -13.93
CA PRO A 70 -21.95 5.46 -13.15
C PRO A 70 -21.98 6.86 -13.80
N ALA A 71 -23.19 7.43 -13.91
CA ALA A 71 -23.40 8.74 -14.53
C ALA A 71 -22.92 9.91 -13.64
N GLU A 72 -22.87 9.68 -12.33
CA GLU A 72 -22.39 10.64 -11.34
C GLU A 72 -21.03 10.20 -10.78
N GLY A 73 -20.17 11.16 -10.48
CA GLY A 73 -18.84 10.94 -9.91
C GLY A 73 -17.71 11.58 -10.71
N GLU A 74 -16.52 11.56 -10.12
CA GLU A 74 -15.32 12.11 -10.76
C GLU A 74 -14.66 11.07 -11.65
N ARG A 75 -14.48 11.39 -12.94
CA ARG A 75 -13.83 10.50 -13.91
C ARG A 75 -12.32 10.68 -13.87
N ILE A 76 -11.61 9.59 -13.64
CA ILE A 76 -10.15 9.53 -13.52
C ILE A 76 -9.60 8.59 -14.59
N PHE A 77 -8.62 9.02 -15.37
CA PHE A 77 -7.95 8.15 -16.34
C PHE A 77 -6.83 7.35 -15.66
N LEU A 78 -6.88 6.03 -15.68
CA LEU A 78 -5.93 5.18 -14.97
C LEU A 78 -4.76 4.70 -15.83
N GLY A 79 -4.94 4.62 -17.15
CA GLY A 79 -3.91 4.15 -18.08
C GLY A 79 -4.45 3.33 -19.25
N CYS A 80 -3.53 2.70 -19.97
CA CYS A 80 -3.81 1.78 -21.07
C CYS A 80 -3.04 0.46 -20.91
N ASP A 81 -3.61 -0.65 -21.37
CA ASP A 81 -2.86 -1.91 -21.53
C ASP A 81 -2.18 -2.01 -22.91
N GLU A 82 -1.52 -3.14 -23.15
CA GLU A 82 -0.82 -3.44 -24.41
C GLU A 82 -1.75 -3.52 -25.63
N ASP A 83 -3.03 -3.84 -25.41
CA ASP A 83 -4.08 -3.89 -26.44
C ASP A 83 -4.74 -2.51 -26.68
N ALA A 84 -4.18 -1.45 -26.09
CA ALA A 84 -4.69 -0.08 -26.11
C ALA A 84 -6.10 0.07 -25.51
N THR A 85 -6.53 -0.84 -24.64
CA THR A 85 -7.73 -0.67 -23.83
C THR A 85 -7.49 0.45 -22.83
N ALA A 86 -8.29 1.51 -22.88
CA ALA A 86 -8.25 2.57 -21.89
C ALA A 86 -9.00 2.15 -20.62
N TYR A 87 -8.39 2.43 -19.47
CA TYR A 87 -8.96 2.21 -18.16
C TYR A 87 -9.26 3.54 -17.49
N PHE A 88 -10.48 3.65 -16.95
CA PHE A 88 -10.89 4.78 -16.13
C PHE A 88 -11.40 4.30 -14.78
N ALA A 89 -11.35 5.16 -13.77
CA ALA A 89 -12.18 5.03 -12.58
C ALA A 89 -13.26 6.10 -12.59
N VAL A 90 -14.41 5.78 -11.99
CA VAL A 90 -15.39 6.77 -11.54
C VAL A 90 -15.44 6.72 -10.03
N LEU A 91 -15.04 7.83 -9.40
CA LEU A 91 -15.10 7.99 -7.95
C LEU A 91 -16.52 8.39 -7.57
N CYS A 92 -17.25 7.46 -7.00
CA CYS A 92 -18.67 7.56 -6.72
C CYS A 92 -18.90 7.85 -5.23
N ALA A 93 -20.02 8.50 -4.89
CA ALA A 93 -20.43 8.64 -3.49
C ALA A 93 -20.83 7.30 -2.85
N GLN A 94 -21.31 6.37 -3.66
CA GLN A 94 -21.64 4.99 -3.30
C GLN A 94 -21.40 4.11 -4.52
N LEU A 95 -21.04 2.84 -4.30
CA LEU A 95 -20.96 1.89 -5.41
C LEU A 95 -22.33 1.76 -6.10
N PRO A 96 -22.37 1.56 -7.43
CA PRO A 96 -23.62 1.33 -8.13
C PRO A 96 -24.38 0.15 -7.50
N GLY A 97 -25.71 0.18 -7.59
CA GLY A 97 -26.57 -0.84 -7.00
C GLY A 97 -26.15 -2.26 -7.40
N ARG A 98 -26.51 -3.23 -6.55
CA ARG A 98 -26.18 -4.66 -6.71
C ARG A 98 -26.30 -5.09 -8.17
N LEU A 99 -25.19 -5.54 -8.74
CA LEU A 99 -25.21 -6.35 -9.96
C LEU A 99 -25.95 -7.64 -9.60
N ASP A 100 -26.90 -8.09 -10.42
CA ASP A 100 -27.79 -9.23 -10.13
C ASP A 100 -27.05 -10.61 -10.06
N GLY A 101 -25.75 -10.61 -9.75
CA GLY A 101 -24.86 -11.76 -9.75
C GLY A 101 -24.08 -11.97 -8.44
N PRO A 102 -22.96 -12.73 -8.49
CA PRO A 102 -22.13 -13.08 -7.35
C PRO A 102 -21.17 -11.96 -6.90
N GLU A 103 -21.26 -10.77 -7.49
CA GLU A 103 -20.35 -9.66 -7.24
C GLU A 103 -20.53 -9.11 -5.82
N ARG A 104 -19.39 -8.77 -5.19
CA ARG A 104 -19.38 -8.20 -3.84
C ARG A 104 -18.45 -6.99 -3.76
N PRO A 105 -18.77 -5.99 -2.93
CA PRO A 105 -17.84 -4.91 -2.66
C PRO A 105 -16.67 -5.42 -1.83
N ALA A 106 -15.44 -5.09 -2.22
CA ALA A 106 -14.23 -5.45 -1.47
C ALA A 106 -13.15 -4.37 -1.58
N GLY A 107 -12.38 -4.19 -0.51
CA GLY A 107 -11.23 -3.29 -0.49
C GLY A 107 -9.89 -4.00 -0.65
N LEU A 108 -8.82 -3.22 -0.83
CA LEU A 108 -7.46 -3.74 -1.02
C LEU A 108 -6.96 -4.68 0.10
N ARG A 109 -7.43 -4.50 1.35
CA ARG A 109 -7.07 -5.39 2.46
C ARG A 109 -7.61 -6.81 2.27
N GLU A 110 -8.77 -6.94 1.65
CA GLU A 110 -9.45 -8.22 1.44
C GLU A 110 -8.94 -8.92 0.18
N VAL A 111 -8.78 -8.17 -0.92
CA VAL A 111 -8.54 -8.76 -2.26
C VAL A 111 -7.20 -8.41 -2.88
N GLY A 112 -6.44 -7.46 -2.33
CA GLY A 112 -5.20 -6.98 -2.96
C GLY A 112 -4.13 -8.05 -3.17
N GLY A 113 -4.13 -9.11 -2.36
CA GLY A 113 -3.29 -10.30 -2.54
C GLY A 113 -3.79 -11.24 -3.63
N LEU A 114 -5.12 -11.33 -3.79
CA LEU A 114 -5.81 -12.27 -4.66
C LEU A 114 -5.89 -11.78 -6.12
N LEU A 115 -5.94 -10.46 -6.31
CA LEU A 115 -6.05 -9.85 -7.64
C LEU A 115 -4.79 -10.10 -8.50
N GLY A 116 -5.03 -10.22 -9.81
CA GLY A 116 -3.98 -10.18 -10.83
C GLY A 116 -3.28 -8.82 -10.90
N ALA A 117 -2.14 -8.75 -11.61
CA ALA A 117 -1.31 -7.55 -11.61
C ALA A 117 -2.00 -6.29 -12.16
N ARG A 118 -2.80 -6.44 -13.23
CA ARG A 118 -3.62 -5.36 -13.79
C ARG A 118 -4.60 -4.83 -12.75
N ASP A 119 -5.42 -5.71 -12.21
CA ASP A 119 -6.52 -5.35 -11.32
C ASP A 119 -6.02 -4.79 -9.98
N ALA A 120 -4.98 -5.39 -9.40
CA ALA A 120 -4.33 -4.85 -8.21
C ALA A 120 -3.80 -3.43 -8.47
N GLY A 121 -3.12 -3.20 -9.60
CA GLY A 121 -2.61 -1.88 -9.97
C GLY A 121 -3.72 -0.84 -10.18
N LEU A 122 -4.81 -1.22 -10.85
CA LEU A 122 -5.97 -0.35 -11.07
C LEU A 122 -6.63 0.06 -9.74
N LEU A 123 -6.92 -0.90 -8.87
CA LEU A 123 -7.57 -0.62 -7.58
C LEU A 123 -6.66 0.21 -6.66
N VAL A 124 -5.37 -0.13 -6.55
CA VAL A 124 -4.39 0.65 -5.77
C VAL A 124 -4.35 2.10 -6.25
N HIS A 125 -4.26 2.31 -7.56
CA HIS A 125 -4.16 3.65 -8.13
C HIS A 125 -5.45 4.45 -7.92
N ALA A 126 -6.61 3.83 -8.16
CA ALA A 126 -7.90 4.48 -7.99
C ALA A 126 -8.19 4.83 -6.51
N THR A 127 -7.94 3.92 -5.57
CA THR A 127 -8.08 4.18 -4.13
C THR A 127 -7.15 5.30 -3.66
N ALA A 128 -5.89 5.32 -4.12
CA ALA A 128 -4.96 6.39 -3.78
C ALA A 128 -5.45 7.78 -4.27
N LEU A 129 -5.98 7.84 -5.50
CA LEU A 129 -6.53 9.08 -6.05
C LEU A 129 -7.84 9.47 -5.37
N GLU A 130 -8.71 8.52 -5.00
CA GLU A 130 -9.93 8.75 -4.23
C GLU A 130 -9.61 9.40 -2.87
N ASN A 131 -8.70 8.79 -2.11
CA ASN A 131 -8.27 9.31 -0.80
C ASN A 131 -7.72 10.72 -0.92
N TRP A 132 -6.87 10.97 -1.94
CA TRP A 132 -6.30 12.28 -2.17
C TRP A 132 -7.36 13.32 -2.54
N HIS A 133 -8.28 13.00 -3.46
CA HIS A 133 -9.36 13.90 -3.87
C HIS A 133 -10.27 14.25 -2.69
N SER A 134 -10.63 13.27 -1.86
CA SER A 134 -11.44 13.50 -0.66
C SER A 134 -10.79 14.48 0.32
N ALA A 135 -9.47 14.34 0.53
CA ALA A 135 -8.71 15.17 1.46
C ALA A 135 -8.35 16.58 0.92
N ASN A 136 -8.36 16.80 -0.40
CA ASN A 136 -7.82 18.01 -1.03
C ASN A 136 -8.89 18.88 -1.73
N ARG A 137 -10.11 18.95 -1.19
CA ARG A 137 -11.21 19.74 -1.79
C ARG A 137 -10.96 21.25 -1.81
N PHE A 138 -10.17 21.77 -0.88
CA PHE A 138 -9.85 23.19 -0.75
C PHE A 138 -8.34 23.46 -0.92
N CYS A 139 -8.02 24.63 -1.46
CA CYS A 139 -6.65 25.07 -1.72
C CYS A 139 -5.97 25.45 -0.39
N PRO A 140 -4.86 24.78 0.01
CA PRO A 140 -4.12 25.16 1.21
C PRO A 140 -3.51 26.56 1.16
N GLY A 141 -3.37 27.16 -0.03
CA GLY A 141 -2.80 28.51 -0.18
C GLY A 141 -3.80 29.64 0.05
N CYS A 142 -5.08 29.46 -0.29
CA CYS A 142 -6.09 30.54 -0.24
C CYS A 142 -7.47 30.13 0.26
N GLY A 143 -7.65 28.87 0.70
CA GLY A 143 -8.88 28.35 1.29
C GLY A 143 -10.06 28.12 0.34
N HIS A 144 -9.95 28.49 -0.94
CA HIS A 144 -11.03 28.31 -1.92
C HIS A 144 -11.09 26.88 -2.46
N GLU A 145 -12.24 26.49 -3.00
CA GLU A 145 -12.42 25.19 -3.65
C GLU A 145 -11.44 24.95 -4.80
N THR A 146 -11.23 23.68 -5.09
CA THR A 146 -10.40 23.22 -6.20
C THR A 146 -11.22 22.31 -7.12
N ALA A 147 -11.00 22.41 -8.42
CA ALA A 147 -11.63 21.56 -9.42
C ALA A 147 -10.65 20.48 -9.89
N VAL A 148 -11.17 19.30 -10.23
CA VAL A 148 -10.37 18.22 -10.82
C VAL A 148 -9.87 18.64 -12.21
N ALA A 149 -8.61 18.33 -12.52
CA ALA A 149 -7.95 18.61 -13.78
C ALA A 149 -6.99 17.46 -14.15
N ALA A 150 -6.43 17.51 -15.36
CA ALA A 150 -5.47 16.53 -15.88
C ALA A 150 -5.95 15.08 -15.71
N ALA A 151 -7.19 14.81 -16.16
CA ALA A 151 -7.83 13.50 -16.06
C ALA A 151 -7.78 12.87 -14.65
N GLY A 152 -7.98 13.70 -13.61
CA GLY A 152 -7.98 13.24 -12.23
C GLY A 152 -6.66 13.35 -11.47
N HIS A 153 -5.58 13.78 -12.12
CA HIS A 153 -4.24 13.77 -11.54
C HIS A 153 -3.78 15.14 -11.03
N VAL A 154 -4.64 16.15 -11.11
CA VAL A 154 -4.41 17.49 -10.57
C VAL A 154 -5.71 18.01 -9.96
N ARG A 155 -5.61 18.82 -8.91
CA ARG A 155 -6.67 19.71 -8.47
C ARG A 155 -6.20 21.14 -8.67
N ARG A 156 -6.97 21.94 -9.42
CA ARG A 156 -6.65 23.35 -9.71
C ARG A 156 -7.57 24.25 -8.90
N CYS A 157 -7.00 25.17 -8.13
CA CYS A 157 -7.78 26.13 -7.36
C CYS A 157 -8.60 27.05 -8.29
N THR A 158 -9.88 27.23 -7.97
CA THR A 158 -10.81 28.05 -8.77
C THR A 158 -10.58 29.55 -8.60
N SER A 159 -9.83 29.97 -7.59
CA SER A 159 -9.55 31.38 -7.27
C SER A 159 -8.13 31.80 -7.67
N CYS A 160 -7.10 31.09 -7.19
CA CYS A 160 -5.70 31.48 -7.43
C CYS A 160 -4.99 30.67 -8.52
N ALA A 161 -5.70 29.77 -9.22
CA ALA A 161 -5.19 28.90 -10.29
C ALA A 161 -4.03 27.97 -9.91
N ARG A 162 -3.64 27.89 -8.63
CA ARG A 162 -2.60 26.98 -8.14
C ARG A 162 -3.01 25.53 -8.39
N GLU A 163 -2.04 24.74 -8.85
CA GLU A 163 -2.20 23.30 -9.02
C GLU A 163 -1.70 22.55 -7.79
N HIS A 164 -2.43 21.50 -7.44
CA HIS A 164 -2.10 20.54 -6.41
C HIS A 164 -2.01 19.16 -7.05
N TYR A 165 -0.96 18.43 -6.69
CA TYR A 165 -0.69 17.09 -7.20
C TYR A 165 -0.91 16.06 -6.08
N PRO A 166 -1.30 14.82 -6.42
CA PRO A 166 -1.35 13.71 -5.47
C PRO A 166 -0.06 13.61 -4.65
N ARG A 167 -0.21 13.47 -3.33
CA ARG A 167 0.91 13.31 -2.40
C ARG A 167 0.88 11.90 -1.83
N THR A 168 2.08 11.36 -1.60
CA THR A 168 2.27 10.12 -0.85
C THR A 168 3.21 10.39 0.31
N ASP A 169 2.86 9.91 1.49
CA ASP A 169 3.67 10.09 2.70
C ASP A 169 4.70 8.96 2.77
N GLY A 170 5.99 9.32 2.73
CA GLY A 170 7.06 8.33 2.83
C GLY A 170 7.11 7.74 4.23
N ALA A 171 7.06 6.41 4.33
CA ALA A 171 7.19 5.69 5.59
C ALA A 171 8.19 4.55 5.44
N VAL A 172 9.15 4.46 6.34
CA VAL A 172 10.09 3.35 6.42
C VAL A 172 9.48 2.20 7.20
N ILE A 173 9.78 0.97 6.81
CA ILE A 173 9.40 -0.25 7.53
C ILE A 173 10.57 -1.21 7.47
N MET A 174 11.02 -1.70 8.62
CA MET A 174 12.35 -2.29 8.71
C MET A 174 12.39 -3.55 9.58
N LEU A 175 13.15 -4.54 9.12
CA LEU A 175 13.53 -5.68 9.94
C LEU A 175 14.97 -5.47 10.42
N VAL A 176 15.15 -5.42 11.74
CA VAL A 176 16.46 -5.25 12.38
C VAL A 176 16.92 -6.57 12.97
N THR A 177 18.18 -6.94 12.73
CA THR A 177 18.80 -8.15 13.30
C THR A 177 19.96 -7.84 14.24
N ASP A 178 20.13 -8.66 15.27
CA ASP A 178 21.30 -8.63 16.16
C ASP A 178 22.49 -9.46 15.65
N GLU A 179 23.51 -9.68 16.48
CA GLU A 179 24.67 -10.50 16.09
C GLU A 179 24.38 -12.00 16.01
N GLN A 180 23.26 -12.46 16.58
CA GLN A 180 22.82 -13.86 16.54
C GLN A 180 21.76 -14.11 15.44
N ASP A 181 21.55 -13.16 14.53
CA ASP A 181 20.52 -13.23 13.48
C ASP A 181 19.09 -13.32 14.05
N ARG A 182 18.84 -12.81 15.26
CA ARG A 182 17.49 -12.69 15.80
C ARG A 182 16.83 -11.42 15.26
N ALA A 183 15.55 -11.49 14.92
CA ALA A 183 14.78 -10.34 14.43
C ALA A 183 14.11 -9.58 15.56
N LEU A 184 14.21 -8.25 15.55
CA LEU A 184 13.43 -7.38 16.42
C LEU A 184 12.02 -7.23 15.86
N LEU A 185 11.02 -7.67 16.63
CA LEU A 185 9.61 -7.48 16.29
C LEU A 185 8.88 -6.78 17.45
N GLY A 186 7.98 -5.87 17.09
CA GLY A 186 7.17 -5.08 18.01
C GLY A 186 5.68 -5.40 17.91
N ARG A 187 4.95 -5.10 18.98
CA ARG A 187 3.49 -5.13 19.05
C ARG A 187 2.98 -3.78 19.53
N GLN A 188 2.08 -3.20 18.76
CA GLN A 188 1.35 -1.99 19.15
C GLN A 188 0.30 -2.30 20.24
N ALA A 189 0.06 -1.35 21.13
CA ALA A 189 -0.89 -1.52 22.25
C ALA A 189 -2.31 -1.88 21.82
N LEU A 190 -2.75 -1.37 20.65
CA LEU A 190 -4.10 -1.61 20.12
C LEU A 190 -4.26 -2.96 19.40
N TRP A 191 -3.16 -3.70 19.19
CA TRP A 191 -3.22 -4.97 18.47
C TRP A 191 -3.58 -6.14 19.37
N PRO A 192 -4.21 -7.19 18.82
CA PRO A 192 -4.43 -8.43 19.56
C PRO A 192 -3.13 -8.96 20.19
N GLU A 193 -3.27 -9.56 21.37
CA GLU A 193 -2.15 -10.23 22.03
C GLU A 193 -1.48 -11.24 21.10
N GLY A 194 -0.15 -11.30 21.15
CA GLY A 194 0.65 -12.16 20.28
C GLY A 194 0.85 -11.65 18.86
N ARG A 195 0.21 -10.55 18.41
CA ARG A 195 0.47 -9.99 17.09
C ARG A 195 1.77 -9.18 17.07
N TYR A 196 2.78 -9.68 16.36
CA TYR A 196 4.06 -8.99 16.19
C TYR A 196 4.31 -8.62 14.73
N SER A 197 4.98 -7.50 14.50
CA SER A 197 5.36 -7.02 13.17
C SER A 197 6.75 -6.37 13.23
N THR A 198 7.32 -6.11 12.07
CA THR A 198 8.42 -5.15 11.92
C THR A 198 7.99 -3.76 12.39
N LEU A 199 8.96 -2.94 12.77
CA LEU A 199 8.77 -1.53 13.13
C LEU A 199 8.54 -0.69 11.86
N ALA A 200 7.88 0.45 11.99
CA ALA A 200 7.64 1.34 10.86
C ALA A 200 7.25 2.74 11.34
N GLY A 201 7.73 3.77 10.63
CA GLY A 201 7.34 5.15 10.91
C GLY A 201 7.59 6.10 9.75
N PHE A 202 7.14 7.34 9.90
CA PHE A 202 7.15 8.33 8.84
C PHE A 202 8.53 8.95 8.68
N VAL A 203 8.88 9.27 7.42
CA VAL A 203 10.12 10.00 7.13
C VAL A 203 9.90 11.48 7.44
N GLU A 204 10.76 12.08 8.26
CA GLU A 204 10.66 13.50 8.59
C GLU A 204 11.20 14.41 7.46
N PRO A 205 10.72 15.66 7.36
CA PRO A 205 11.24 16.62 6.38
C PRO A 205 12.75 16.86 6.53
N GLY A 206 13.51 16.55 5.48
CA GLY A 206 14.97 16.73 5.47
C GLY A 206 15.76 15.51 5.98
N GLU A 207 15.06 14.45 6.35
CA GLU A 207 15.64 13.18 6.79
C GLU A 207 15.94 12.24 5.60
N SER A 208 17.07 11.52 5.66
CA SER A 208 17.30 10.38 4.74
C SER A 208 16.52 9.15 5.20
N LEU A 209 16.25 8.21 4.29
CA LEU A 209 15.51 6.99 4.64
C LEU A 209 16.27 6.15 5.68
N GLU A 210 17.60 6.12 5.58
CA GLU A 210 18.48 5.42 6.52
C GLU A 210 18.44 6.05 7.91
N GLN A 211 18.38 7.38 8.00
CA GLN A 211 18.22 8.09 9.27
C GLN A 211 16.84 7.83 9.88
N ALA A 212 15.78 7.86 9.08
CA ALA A 212 14.43 7.51 9.54
C ALA A 212 14.40 6.09 10.09
N VAL A 213 15.04 5.13 9.41
CA VAL A 213 15.17 3.75 9.91
C VAL A 213 15.83 3.71 11.29
N ALA A 214 16.95 4.40 11.48
CA ALA A 214 17.65 4.40 12.76
C ALA A 214 16.88 5.15 13.87
N ARG A 215 16.22 6.27 13.52
CA ARG A 215 15.42 7.07 14.46
C ARG A 215 14.23 6.28 14.97
N GLU A 216 13.39 5.77 14.07
CA GLU A 216 12.16 5.04 14.44
C GLU A 216 12.48 3.82 15.32
N VAL A 217 13.51 3.04 14.97
CA VAL A 217 13.94 1.90 15.80
C VAL A 217 14.38 2.35 17.18
N SER A 218 15.13 3.45 17.27
CA SER A 218 15.61 3.98 18.55
C SER A 218 14.51 4.60 19.40
N GLU A 219 13.53 5.28 18.80
CA GLU A 219 12.41 5.92 19.49
C GLU A 219 11.46 4.86 20.07
N GLU A 220 11.05 3.89 19.25
CA GLU A 220 10.07 2.89 19.67
C GLU A 220 10.64 1.80 20.59
N THR A 221 11.94 1.48 20.49
CA THR A 221 12.52 0.31 21.19
C THR A 221 13.82 0.57 21.94
N GLY A 222 14.43 1.75 21.82
CA GLY A 222 15.75 2.05 22.39
C GLY A 222 16.93 1.32 21.72
N VAL A 223 16.66 0.40 20.78
CA VAL A 223 17.68 -0.33 20.02
C VAL A 223 18.39 0.62 19.07
N ARG A 224 19.70 0.46 18.93
CA ARG A 224 20.51 1.30 18.04
C ARG A 224 20.95 0.54 16.81
N VAL A 225 20.72 1.14 15.65
CA VAL A 225 21.03 0.59 14.33
C VAL A 225 22.39 1.11 13.83
N ASP A 226 23.16 0.25 13.17
CA ASP A 226 24.29 0.65 12.35
C ASP A 226 23.78 1.25 11.03
N LEU A 227 23.96 2.56 10.84
CA LEU A 227 23.52 3.25 9.62
C LEU A 227 24.13 2.67 8.35
N ASP A 228 25.39 2.20 8.39
CA ASP A 228 26.07 1.62 7.23
C ASP A 228 25.52 0.24 6.85
N SER A 229 24.68 -0.36 7.70
CA SER A 229 24.05 -1.65 7.49
C SER A 229 22.64 -1.56 6.88
N VAL A 230 22.05 -0.37 6.80
CA VAL A 230 20.69 -0.19 6.29
C VAL A 230 20.64 -0.51 4.79
N ARG A 231 19.76 -1.43 4.38
CA ARG A 231 19.62 -1.87 2.98
C ARG A 231 18.17 -1.83 2.56
N TYR A 232 17.89 -1.13 1.47
CA TYR A 232 16.57 -1.13 0.82
C TYR A 232 16.25 -2.52 0.26
N VAL A 233 14.99 -2.93 0.42
CA VAL A 233 14.48 -4.21 -0.05
C VAL A 233 13.47 -4.02 -1.18
N ALA A 234 12.40 -3.27 -0.91
CA ALA A 234 11.28 -3.08 -1.82
C ALA A 234 10.41 -1.90 -1.36
N SER A 235 9.52 -1.43 -2.21
CA SER A 235 8.52 -0.43 -1.86
C SER A 235 7.12 -0.90 -2.22
N GLN A 236 6.13 -0.50 -1.42
CA GLN A 236 4.74 -0.81 -1.67
C GLN A 236 3.85 0.43 -1.45
N PRO A 237 3.03 0.81 -2.44
CA PRO A 237 1.95 1.77 -2.20
C PRO A 237 1.00 1.25 -1.12
N TRP A 238 0.66 2.10 -0.16
CA TRP A 238 -0.18 1.76 0.97
C TRP A 238 -1.24 2.84 1.17
N PRO A 239 -2.30 2.86 0.33
CA PRO A 239 -3.30 3.92 0.30
C PRO A 239 -4.30 3.78 1.47
N PHE A 240 -3.76 3.80 2.70
CA PHE A 240 -4.50 3.76 3.95
C PHE A 240 -4.01 4.87 4.92
N PRO A 241 -4.13 6.16 4.59
CA PRO A 241 -4.78 6.69 3.38
C PRO A 241 -3.83 6.97 2.20
N ALA A 242 -2.56 7.29 2.43
CA ALA A 242 -1.68 7.81 1.37
C ALA A 242 -0.19 7.47 1.52
N SER A 243 0.18 6.41 2.24
CA SER A 243 1.60 6.12 2.48
C SER A 243 2.28 5.42 1.28
N LEU A 244 3.59 5.65 1.13
CA LEU A 244 4.50 4.81 0.37
C LEU A 244 5.41 4.09 1.36
N MET A 245 5.17 2.78 1.54
CA MET A 245 5.98 1.97 2.46
C MET A 245 7.29 1.61 1.77
N LEU A 246 8.40 1.89 2.45
CA LEU A 246 9.76 1.66 1.98
C LEU A 246 10.40 0.64 2.92
N GLY A 247 10.56 -0.59 2.42
CA GLY A 247 11.04 -1.74 3.17
C GLY A 247 12.57 -1.77 3.27
N PHE A 248 13.09 -1.98 4.48
CA PHE A 248 14.51 -2.07 4.77
C PHE A 248 14.87 -3.29 5.61
N THR A 249 16.12 -3.73 5.50
CA THR A 249 16.78 -4.51 6.54
C THR A 249 17.91 -3.69 7.15
N ALA A 250 18.23 -3.95 8.42
CA ALA A 250 19.35 -3.33 9.10
C ALA A 250 19.91 -4.25 10.18
N ARG A 251 21.11 -3.93 10.66
CA ARG A 251 21.76 -4.59 11.79
C ARG A 251 21.93 -3.60 12.93
N ILE A 252 21.93 -4.11 14.16
CA ILE A 252 22.26 -3.29 15.32
C ILE A 252 23.70 -2.77 15.24
N ASP A 253 23.96 -1.67 15.93
CA ASP A 253 25.30 -1.16 16.12
C ASP A 253 26.14 -2.09 17.01
N SER A 254 27.48 -2.03 16.89
CA SER A 254 28.38 -2.89 17.64
C SER A 254 28.78 -2.36 19.03
N ARG A 255 28.15 -1.27 19.51
CA ARG A 255 28.46 -0.61 20.78
C ARG A 255 27.71 -1.33 21.92
N PRO A 256 28.26 -1.32 23.15
CA PRO A 256 27.58 -1.93 24.29
C PRO A 256 26.16 -1.38 24.51
N GLY A 257 25.20 -2.26 24.78
CA GLY A 257 23.80 -1.92 25.01
C GLY A 257 23.03 -1.48 23.77
N ALA A 258 23.48 -1.85 22.56
CA ALA A 258 22.76 -1.56 21.31
C ALA A 258 21.50 -2.41 21.14
N ALA A 259 21.53 -3.63 21.68
CA ALA A 259 20.42 -4.59 21.64
C ALA A 259 19.45 -4.45 22.83
N ASP A 260 19.71 -3.53 23.76
CA ASP A 260 18.89 -3.35 24.97
C ASP A 260 17.54 -2.76 24.60
N ILE A 261 16.49 -3.57 24.69
CA ILE A 261 15.12 -3.14 24.40
C ILE A 261 14.56 -2.34 25.58
N ARG A 262 14.05 -1.15 25.27
CA ARG A 262 13.24 -0.30 26.15
C ARG A 262 12.13 0.31 25.30
N VAL A 263 10.94 -0.27 25.37
CA VAL A 263 9.78 0.27 24.65
C VAL A 263 9.39 1.63 25.21
N ASP A 264 8.86 2.49 24.34
CA ASP A 264 8.37 3.82 24.68
C ASP A 264 7.14 3.79 25.61
N GLY A 265 6.31 2.76 25.48
CA GLY A 265 5.04 2.59 26.18
C GLY A 265 3.90 3.48 25.64
N GLU A 266 4.15 4.24 24.58
CA GLU A 266 3.15 5.07 23.90
C GLU A 266 2.66 4.40 22.62
N GLU A 267 3.58 4.00 21.74
CA GLU A 267 3.27 3.31 20.49
C GLU A 267 3.36 1.78 20.62
N LEU A 268 4.44 1.28 21.24
CA LEU A 268 4.66 -0.13 21.46
C LEU A 268 4.39 -0.52 22.91
N ASP A 269 3.54 -1.53 23.07
CA ASP A 269 3.35 -2.20 24.36
C ASP A 269 4.46 -3.23 24.60
N GLU A 270 5.04 -3.75 23.52
CA GLU A 270 6.07 -4.77 23.62
C GLU A 270 6.98 -4.86 22.39
N ALA A 271 8.27 -5.10 22.63
CA ALA A 271 9.24 -5.49 21.60
C ALA A 271 10.13 -6.61 22.12
N ARG A 272 10.49 -7.56 21.25
CA ARG A 272 11.32 -8.71 21.60
C ARG A 272 12.23 -9.12 20.43
N TRP A 273 13.36 -9.74 20.78
CA TRP A 273 14.18 -10.47 19.83
C TRP A 273 13.62 -11.86 19.60
N PHE A 274 13.40 -12.23 18.34
CA PHE A 274 12.94 -13.55 17.94
C PHE A 274 14.05 -14.29 17.20
N SER A 275 14.44 -15.47 17.68
CA SER A 275 15.10 -16.43 16.80
C SER A 275 14.08 -17.04 15.81
N ARG A 276 14.57 -17.71 14.78
CA ARG A 276 13.72 -18.42 13.82
C ARG A 276 12.93 -19.52 14.52
N GLU A 277 13.57 -20.19 15.46
CA GLU A 277 12.98 -21.21 16.32
C GLU A 277 11.87 -20.63 17.21
N ASP A 278 12.10 -19.46 17.81
CA ASP A 278 11.08 -18.78 18.64
C ASP A 278 9.86 -18.41 17.82
N LEU A 279 10.06 -17.84 16.62
CA LEU A 279 8.96 -17.49 15.72
C LEU A 279 8.18 -18.75 15.31
N ALA A 280 8.86 -19.82 14.92
CA ALA A 280 8.23 -21.08 14.55
C ALA A 280 7.43 -21.71 15.69
N ALA A 281 8.00 -21.76 16.89
CA ALA A 281 7.35 -22.31 18.08
C ALA A 281 6.14 -21.46 18.49
N GLY A 282 6.26 -20.13 18.48
CA GLY A 282 5.17 -19.22 18.80
C GLY A 282 4.00 -19.31 17.82
N MET A 283 4.29 -19.44 16.51
CA MET A 283 3.26 -19.69 15.50
C MET A 283 2.56 -21.03 15.71
N ALA A 284 3.33 -22.10 15.98
CA ALA A 284 2.76 -23.43 16.20
C ALA A 284 1.88 -23.50 17.47
N ALA A 285 2.24 -22.73 18.50
CA ALA A 285 1.47 -22.62 19.74
C ALA A 285 0.30 -21.61 19.66
N GLY A 286 0.20 -20.82 18.58
CA GLY A 286 -0.79 -19.75 18.44
C GLY A 286 -0.53 -18.53 19.34
N THR A 287 0.66 -18.41 19.92
CA THR A 287 1.06 -17.29 20.80
C THR A 287 1.80 -16.18 20.06
N THR A 288 2.17 -16.41 18.79
CA THR A 288 2.79 -15.42 17.91
C THR A 288 2.06 -15.41 16.58
N LEU A 289 1.44 -14.27 16.26
CA LEU A 289 0.67 -14.02 15.06
C LEU A 289 1.47 -13.08 14.17
N PRO A 290 2.16 -13.58 13.13
CA PRO A 290 2.92 -12.73 12.23
C PRO A 290 1.99 -11.94 11.29
N PRO A 291 2.51 -10.93 10.58
CA PRO A 291 1.73 -10.21 9.59
C PRO A 291 1.23 -11.14 8.47
N SER A 292 0.00 -10.94 8.02
CA SER A 292 -0.63 -11.72 6.95
C SER A 292 -1.02 -10.87 5.73
N GLY A 293 -1.42 -11.55 4.65
CA GLY A 293 -1.95 -10.92 3.45
C GLY A 293 -0.97 -9.98 2.74
N ILE A 294 -1.44 -8.76 2.48
CA ILE A 294 -0.77 -7.78 1.61
C ILE A 294 0.39 -7.01 2.25
N SER A 295 0.70 -7.23 3.53
CA SER A 295 1.67 -6.40 4.26
C SER A 295 3.11 -6.61 3.78
N ILE A 296 3.87 -5.53 3.57
CA ILE A 296 5.31 -5.61 3.32
C ILE A 296 6.08 -6.13 4.55
N ALA A 297 5.56 -5.95 5.77
CA ALA A 297 6.15 -6.52 6.98
C ALA A 297 6.25 -8.05 6.90
N ARG A 298 5.19 -8.70 6.39
CA ARG A 298 5.18 -10.14 6.12
C ARG A 298 6.35 -10.52 5.23
N ARG A 299 6.59 -9.73 4.17
CA ARG A 299 7.67 -9.96 3.23
C ARG A 299 9.06 -9.88 3.85
N LEU A 300 9.29 -8.86 4.66
CA LEU A 300 10.56 -8.67 5.36
C LEU A 300 10.80 -9.83 6.34
N ILE A 301 9.76 -10.25 7.06
CA ILE A 301 9.86 -11.40 7.97
C ILE A 301 10.08 -12.70 7.21
N GLU A 302 9.40 -12.95 6.10
CA GLU A 302 9.65 -14.13 5.25
C GLU A 302 11.09 -14.14 4.71
N LEU A 303 11.61 -12.98 4.29
CA LEU A 303 13.00 -12.81 3.81
C LEU A 303 14.00 -13.21 4.88
N TRP A 304 13.81 -12.69 6.09
CA TRP A 304 14.62 -13.09 7.22
C TRP A 304 14.38 -14.58 7.49
N TYR A 305 13.16 -15.01 7.84
CA TYR A 305 12.77 -16.36 8.28
C TYR A 305 13.14 -17.48 7.30
N GLY A 306 13.27 -17.17 6.01
CA GLY A 306 13.78 -18.09 4.99
C GLY A 306 12.74 -19.07 4.45
N GLN A 307 11.45 -18.84 4.71
CA GLN A 307 10.32 -19.57 4.12
C GLN A 307 9.03 -18.76 4.24
N PRO A 308 7.98 -19.07 3.44
CA PRO A 308 6.68 -18.40 3.55
C PRO A 308 6.08 -18.58 4.96
N LEU A 309 5.44 -17.52 5.46
CA LEU A 309 4.65 -17.57 6.68
C LEU A 309 3.32 -18.29 6.40
N PRO A 310 2.66 -18.89 7.42
CA PRO A 310 1.33 -19.46 7.21
C PRO A 310 0.33 -18.39 6.74
N GLU A 311 -0.63 -18.79 5.92
CA GLU A 311 -1.81 -17.96 5.64
C GLU A 311 -2.69 -18.01 6.88
N VAL A 312 -2.96 -16.85 7.48
CA VAL A 312 -3.82 -16.76 8.65
C VAL A 312 -4.87 -15.69 8.37
N SER A 313 -6.12 -16.12 8.25
CA SER A 313 -7.29 -15.24 8.22
C SER A 313 -7.69 -14.93 9.66
N TRP A 314 -7.63 -13.66 10.03
CA TRP A 314 -8.18 -13.14 11.29
C TRP A 314 -9.40 -12.31 10.97
#